data_AF-A0A4Y2WIP0-F1
#
_entry.id   AF-A0A4Y2WIP0-F1
#
_cell.length_a   1.000
_cell.length_b   1.000
_cell.length_c   1.000
_cell.angle_alpha   90.00
_cell.angle_beta   90.00
_cell.angle_gamma   90.00
#
_symmetry.space_group_name_H-M   'P 1'
#
loop_
_entity.id
_entity.type
_entity.pdbx_description
1 polymer ?
#
loop_
_entity_poly.entity_id
_entity_poly.type
_entity_poly.pdbx_seq_one_letter_code
_entity_poly.pdbx_strand_id
1 'polypeptide(L)' 'CARRLSLDWKSISKCAEGEEGQRILYRNGELTKALQPPVTFVPWININRVHTNEIQRRSLRDLKSVVCEAYKVPHPKC' A
#
# COMPACT_ATOMS: atom_id res chain seq x y z
N CYS A 1 -18.35 -1.11 6.16
CA CYS A 1 -17.14 -1.02 7.01
C CYS A 1 -17.10 0.24 7.88
N ALA A 2 -17.36 1.45 7.34
CA ALA A 2 -17.32 2.71 8.11
C ALA A 2 -18.12 2.64 9.43
N ARG A 3 -19.39 2.17 9.39
CA ARG A 3 -20.20 1.93 10.60
C ARG A 3 -19.55 0.97 11.60
N ARG A 4 -18.94 -0.12 11.13
CA ARG A 4 -18.29 -1.13 12.00
C ARG A 4 -17.03 -0.57 12.67
N LEU A 5 -16.36 0.37 12.03
CA LEU A 5 -15.15 1.03 12.53
C LEU A 5 -15.46 2.37 13.22
N SER A 6 -16.74 2.72 13.40
CA SER A 6 -17.19 4.00 13.95
C SER A 6 -16.59 5.22 13.22
N LEU A 7 -16.39 5.11 11.91
CA LEU A 7 -15.94 6.20 11.04
C LEU A 7 -17.13 6.95 10.45
N ASP A 8 -17.03 8.28 10.35
CA ASP A 8 -18.05 9.10 9.70
C ASP A 8 -18.04 8.91 8.18
N TRP A 9 -19.05 8.22 7.68
CA TRP A 9 -19.24 8.00 6.26
C TRP A 9 -19.45 9.30 5.47
N LYS A 10 -20.12 10.31 6.05
CA LYS A 10 -20.41 11.56 5.34
C LYS A 10 -19.12 12.31 5.04
N SER A 11 -18.21 12.39 6.00
CA SER A 11 -16.88 12.96 5.78
C SER A 11 -16.07 12.20 4.74
N ILE A 12 -16.09 10.86 4.78
CA ILE A 12 -15.36 10.02 3.79
C ILE A 12 -15.90 10.24 2.37
N SER A 13 -17.24 10.16 2.17
CA SER A 13 -17.86 10.34 0.86
C SER A 13 -17.66 11.75 0.33
N LYS A 14 -17.79 12.78 1.18
CA LYS A 14 -17.48 14.18 0.81
C LYS A 14 -16.03 14.34 0.36
N CYS A 15 -15.08 13.72 1.05
CA CYS A 15 -13.66 13.76 0.66
C CYS A 15 -13.45 13.03 -0.68
N ALA A 16 -13.99 11.82 -0.83
CA ALA A 16 -13.82 10.99 -2.02
C ALA A 16 -14.42 11.61 -3.29
N GLU A 17 -15.57 12.27 -3.17
CA GLU A 17 -16.29 12.91 -4.28
C GLU A 17 -15.82 14.36 -4.54
N GLY A 18 -15.04 14.94 -3.62
CA GLY A 18 -14.59 16.33 -3.68
C GLY A 18 -13.18 16.51 -4.25
N GLU A 19 -12.76 17.78 -4.28
CA GLU A 19 -11.43 18.19 -4.75
C GLU A 19 -10.29 17.53 -3.97
N GLU A 20 -10.47 17.33 -2.65
CA GLU A 20 -9.47 16.68 -1.82
C GLU A 20 -9.19 15.23 -2.29
N GLY A 21 -10.24 14.46 -2.55
CA GLY A 21 -10.13 13.10 -3.08
C GLY A 21 -9.45 13.07 -4.45
N GLN A 22 -9.81 14.00 -5.34
CA GLN A 22 -9.18 14.13 -6.65
C GLN A 22 -7.68 14.44 -6.54
N ARG A 23 -7.30 15.38 -5.66
CA ARG A 23 -5.89 15.74 -5.42
C ARG A 23 -5.09 14.57 -4.87
N ILE A 24 -5.66 13.80 -3.94
CA ILE A 24 -5.03 12.60 -3.38
C ILE A 24 -4.88 11.53 -4.47
N LEU A 25 -5.91 11.32 -5.30
CA LEU A 25 -5.86 10.36 -6.41
C LEU A 25 -4.78 10.73 -7.44
N TYR A 26 -4.69 12.00 -7.83
CA TYR A 26 -3.64 12.50 -8.71
C TYR A 26 -2.25 12.24 -8.13
N ARG A 27 -2.04 12.56 -6.85
CA ARG A 27 -0.76 12.31 -6.16
C ARG A 27 -0.42 10.81 -6.13
N ASN A 28 -1.40 9.94 -5.90
CA ASN A 28 -1.18 8.49 -5.94
C ASN A 28 -0.84 8.00 -7.36
N GLY A 29 -1.40 8.63 -8.40
CA GLY A 29 -1.03 8.40 -9.79
C GLY A 29 0.43 8.75 -10.08
N GLU A 30 0.88 9.93 -9.65
CA GLU A 30 2.29 10.35 -9.77
C GLU A 30 3.24 9.41 -9.02
N LEU A 31 2.88 9.01 -7.79
CA LEU A 31 3.65 8.04 -7.02
C LEU A 31 3.73 6.67 -7.72
N THR A 32 2.64 6.21 -8.32
CA THR A 32 2.60 4.94 -9.05
C THR A 32 3.44 5.01 -10.33
N LYS A 33 3.34 6.12 -11.07
CA LYS A 33 4.13 6.38 -12.28
C LYS A 33 5.63 6.46 -12.01
N ALA A 34 6.02 6.95 -10.82
CA ALA A 34 7.40 7.06 -10.40
C ALA A 34 8.03 5.73 -9.92
N LEU A 35 7.24 4.64 -9.81
CA LEU A 35 7.77 3.34 -9.38
C LEU A 35 8.78 2.79 -10.39
N GLN A 36 9.85 2.18 -9.85
CA GLN A 36 10.86 1.47 -10.62
C GLN A 36 11.04 0.05 -10.03
N PRO A 37 10.84 -1.01 -10.83
CA PRO A 37 10.40 -0.99 -12.23
C PRO A 37 8.94 -0.51 -12.38
N PRO A 38 8.51 -0.09 -13.59
CA PRO A 38 7.13 0.28 -13.84
C PRO A 38 6.16 -0.85 -13.51
N VAL A 39 4.99 -0.49 -12.98
CA VAL A 39 3.94 -1.45 -12.60
C VAL A 39 3.43 -2.20 -13.84
N THR A 40 3.45 -3.53 -13.79
CA THR A 40 2.90 -4.38 -14.87
C THR A 40 1.62 -5.12 -14.46
N PHE A 41 1.38 -5.29 -13.16
CA PHE A 41 0.17 -5.88 -12.61
C PHE A 41 -0.06 -5.43 -11.17
N VAL A 42 -1.26 -5.69 -10.65
CA VAL A 42 -1.61 -5.45 -9.24
C VAL A 42 -1.93 -6.77 -8.52
N PRO A 43 -1.57 -6.91 -7.22
CA PRO A 43 -0.90 -5.91 -6.39
C PRO A 43 0.60 -5.77 -6.71
N TRP A 44 1.15 -4.55 -6.61
CA TRP A 44 2.57 -4.24 -6.79
C TRP A 44 3.22 -3.94 -5.43
N ILE A 45 4.01 -4.87 -4.91
CA ILE A 45 4.45 -4.88 -3.52
C ILE A 45 5.88 -4.36 -3.42
N ASN A 46 6.07 -3.36 -2.55
CA ASN A 46 7.37 -2.78 -2.24
C ASN A 46 7.66 -2.98 -0.76
N ILE A 47 8.86 -3.46 -0.42
CA ILE A 47 9.32 -3.57 0.97
C ILE A 47 10.41 -2.54 1.18
N ASN A 48 10.21 -1.62 2.13
CA ASN A 48 11.11 -0.48 2.36
C ASN A 48 11.41 0.32 1.07
N ARG A 49 10.39 0.54 0.24
CA ARG A 49 10.45 1.22 -1.07
C ARG A 49 11.27 0.48 -2.15
N VAL A 50 11.66 -0.77 -1.91
CA VAL A 50 12.37 -1.61 -2.89
C VAL A 50 11.42 -2.65 -3.48
N HIS A 51 11.50 -2.80 -4.80
CA HIS A 51 10.79 -3.83 -5.56
C HIS A 51 11.77 -4.78 -6.24
N THR A 52 11.51 -6.08 -6.15
CA THR A 52 12.14 -7.09 -7.01
C THR A 52 11.10 -8.17 -7.32
N ASN A 53 11.32 -8.93 -8.41
CA ASN A 53 10.48 -10.08 -8.73
C ASN A 53 10.43 -11.09 -7.57
N GLU A 54 11.51 -11.22 -6.81
CA GLU A 54 11.55 -12.11 -5.66
C GLU A 54 10.75 -11.60 -4.47
N ILE A 55 10.88 -10.31 -4.13
CA ILE A 55 10.03 -9.66 -3.12
C ILE A 55 8.57 -9.84 -3.50
N GLN A 56 8.21 -9.56 -4.76
CA GLN A 56 6.85 -9.68 -5.25
C GLN A 56 6.31 -11.11 -5.11
N ARG A 57 7.04 -12.10 -5.66
CA ARG A 57 6.65 -13.53 -5.64
C ARG A 57 6.50 -14.06 -4.23
N ARG A 58 7.44 -13.75 -3.33
CA ARG A 58 7.38 -14.20 -1.93
C ARG A 58 6.27 -13.50 -1.16
N SER A 59 6.11 -12.19 -1.35
CA SER A 59 5.11 -11.39 -0.62
C SER A 59 3.67 -11.74 -1.02
N LEU A 60 3.44 -12.14 -2.27
CA LEU A 60 2.14 -12.67 -2.69
C LEU A 60 1.74 -13.95 -1.95
N ARG A 61 2.73 -14.75 -1.50
CA ARG A 61 2.51 -16.00 -0.77
C ARG A 61 2.49 -15.79 0.74
N ASP A 62 3.48 -15.07 1.26
CA ASP A 62 3.67 -14.82 2.69
C ASP A 62 4.36 -13.47 2.89
N LEU A 63 3.57 -12.40 2.91
CA LEU A 63 4.04 -11.05 3.20
C LEU A 63 4.67 -10.95 4.61
N LYS A 64 4.18 -11.73 5.58
CA LYS A 64 4.65 -11.64 6.96
C LYS A 64 6.11 -12.10 7.06
N SER A 65 6.46 -13.23 6.45
CA SER A 65 7.85 -13.71 6.40
C SER A 65 8.79 -12.66 5.79
N VAL A 66 8.41 -12.06 4.66
CA VAL A 66 9.24 -11.05 3.98
C VAL A 66 9.41 -9.79 4.84
N VAL A 67 8.34 -9.34 5.52
CA VAL A 67 8.41 -8.19 6.43
C VAL A 67 9.31 -8.50 7.64
N CYS A 68 9.19 -9.69 8.23
CA CYS A 68 10.00 -10.10 9.37
C CYS A 68 11.49 -10.18 9.01
N GLU A 69 11.84 -10.70 7.83
CA GLU A 69 13.22 -10.71 7.34
C GLU A 69 13.78 -9.30 7.10
N ALA A 70 12.93 -8.36 6.66
CA ALA A 70 13.33 -6.98 6.46
C ALA A 70 13.41 -6.17 7.76
N TYR A 71 12.93 -6.71 8.88
CA TYR A 71 12.88 -6.02 10.17
C TYR A 71 14.20 -6.21 10.92
N LYS A 72 14.85 -5.11 11.30
CA LYS A 72 16.22 -5.11 11.83
C LYS A 72 16.33 -5.41 13.32
N VAL A 73 15.22 -5.43 14.05
CA VAL A 73 15.17 -5.60 15.50
C VAL A 73 14.38 -6.86 15.81
N PRO A 74 14.70 -7.66 16.84
CA PRO A 74 13.83 -8.77 17.23
C PRO A 74 12.41 -8.27 17.52
N HIS A 75 11.41 -8.87 16.90
CA HIS A 75 10.00 -8.54 17.14
C HIS A 75 9.26 -9.81 17.54
N PRO A 76 8.51 -9.88 18.66
CA PRO A 76 7.91 -11.13 19.16
C PRO A 76 6.89 -11.83 18.26
N LYS A 77 6.41 -11.14 17.22
CA LYS A 77 5.50 -11.72 16.20
C LYS A 77 6.22 -12.11 14.91
N CYS A 78 7.52 -11.79 14.86
CA CYS A 78 8.54 -12.41 14.06
C CYS A 78 9.34 -13.36 15.01
#